data_AF-T1A2F1-F1
#
_entry.id   AF-T1A2F1-F1
#
_cell.length_a   1.000
_cell.length_b   1.000
_cell.length_c   1.000
_cell.angle_alpha   90.00
_cell.angle_beta   90.00
_cell.angle_gamma   90.00
#
_symmetry.space_group_name_H-M   'P 1'
#
loop_
_entity.id
_entity.type
_entity.pdbx_description
1 polymer ?
#
loop_
_entity_poly.entity_id
_entity_poly.type
_entity_poly.pdbx_seq_one_letter_code
_entity_poly.pdbx_strand_id
1 'polypeptide(L)'
;MTLEEIRALVATDLAAVDDVIRQRLKSAVPLVDQIAEHIIAGGGKRLRPLLVVLAGRACGLRASHIEAAAFIEFIHTATLLHD
;
A
#
# COMPACT_ATOMS: atom_id res chain seq x y z
N MET A 1 -9.78 20.80 2.78
CA MET A 1 -9.09 19.52 2.58
C MET A 1 -9.08 19.18 1.11
N THR A 2 -8.00 19.55 0.42
CA THR A 2 -7.68 19.09 -0.93
C THR A 2 -7.14 17.65 -0.88
N LEU A 3 -7.08 16.97 -2.03
CA LEU A 3 -6.49 15.64 -2.10
C LEU A 3 -5.01 15.63 -1.70
N GLU A 4 -4.27 16.69 -2.04
CA GLU A 4 -2.87 16.84 -1.64
C GLU A 4 -2.71 16.94 -0.12
N GLU A 5 -3.57 17.73 0.54
CA GLU A 5 -3.60 17.85 2.00
C GLU A 5 -3.90 16.50 2.68
N ILE A 6 -4.84 15.73 2.12
CA ILE A 6 -5.17 14.38 2.61
C ILE A 6 -3.98 13.43 2.47
N ARG A 7 -3.29 13.44 1.31
CA ARG A 7 -2.11 12.58 1.09
C ARG A 7 -0.94 12.98 1.97
N ALA A 8 -0.72 14.28 2.15
CA ALA A 8 0.32 14.80 3.03
C ALA A 8 0.12 14.34 4.49
N LEU A 9 -1.13 14.31 4.97
CA LEU A 9 -1.46 13.87 6.33
C LEU A 9 -0.94 12.44 6.64
N VAL A 10 -0.95 11.56 5.65
CA VAL A 10 -0.61 10.13 5.80
C VAL A 10 0.60 9.70 4.98
N ALA A 11 1.44 10.66 4.56
CA ALA A 11 2.57 10.37 3.68
C ALA A 11 3.55 9.33 4.28
N THR A 12 3.85 9.46 5.58
CA THR A 12 4.73 8.51 6.29
C THR A 12 4.15 7.10 6.34
N ASP A 13 2.83 6.97 6.53
CA ASP A 13 2.18 5.68 6.57
C ASP A 13 2.19 5.03 5.19
N LEU A 14 1.95 5.80 4.13
CA LEU A 14 2.01 5.29 2.76
C LEU A 14 3.42 4.84 2.38
N ALA A 15 4.46 5.52 2.86
CA ALA A 15 5.84 5.06 2.73
C ALA A 15 6.07 3.74 3.50
N ALA A 16 5.54 3.62 4.72
CA ALA A 16 5.63 2.38 5.49
C ALA A 16 4.87 1.22 4.81
N VAL A 17 3.74 1.50 4.14
CA VAL A 17 3.04 0.51 3.32
C VAL A 17 3.93 0.00 2.18
N ASP A 18 4.72 0.87 1.54
CA ASP A 18 5.69 0.46 0.51
C ASP A 18 6.78 -0.46 1.04
N ASP A 19 7.30 -0.13 2.21
CA ASP A 19 8.32 -0.96 2.84
C ASP A 19 7.75 -2.33 3.21
N VAL A 20 6.51 -2.39 3.70
CA VAL A 20 5.82 -3.66 3.96
C VAL A 20 5.61 -4.45 2.66
N ILE A 21 5.16 -3.80 1.59
CA ILE A 21 4.98 -4.45 0.27
C ILE A 21 6.29 -5.08 -0.18
N ARG A 22 7.38 -4.31 -0.18
CA ARG A 22 8.70 -4.77 -0.59
C ARG A 22 9.23 -5.90 0.30
N GLN A 23 9.06 -5.79 1.61
CA GLN A 23 9.52 -6.80 2.55
C GLN A 23 8.75 -8.12 2.39
N ARG A 24 7.44 -8.06 2.18
CA ARG A 24 6.57 -9.25 2.11
C ARG A 24 6.67 -9.98 0.77
N LEU A 25 7.04 -9.29 -0.30
CA LEU A 25 7.22 -9.89 -1.63
C LEU A 25 8.68 -10.23 -1.96
N LYS A 26 9.63 -9.93 -1.07
CA LYS A 26 11.03 -10.33 -1.24
C LYS A 26 11.14 -11.83 -1.45
N SER A 27 11.67 -12.24 -2.60
CA SER A 27 11.69 -13.64 -3.01
C SER A 27 13.01 -14.04 -3.66
N ALA A 28 13.35 -15.33 -3.62
CA ALA A 28 14.43 -15.87 -4.44
C ALA A 28 14.03 -15.98 -5.92
N VAL A 29 12.74 -15.82 -6.25
CA VAL A 29 12.21 -15.84 -7.61
C VAL A 29 12.16 -14.39 -8.13
N PRO A 30 12.99 -14.02 -9.12
CA PRO A 30 13.12 -12.62 -9.56
C PRO A 30 11.81 -11.98 -10.06
N LEU A 31 10.90 -12.78 -10.60
CA LEU A 31 9.60 -12.30 -11.07
C LEU A 31 8.75 -11.73 -9.92
N VAL A 32 8.86 -12.29 -8.71
CA VAL A 32 8.07 -11.82 -7.56
C VAL A 32 8.55 -10.45 -7.08
N ASP A 33 9.87 -10.20 -7.10
CA ASP A 33 10.43 -8.87 -6.80
C ASP A 33 9.97 -7.82 -7.83
N GLN A 34 9.87 -8.20 -9.11
CA GLN A 34 9.32 -7.32 -10.15
C GLN A 34 7.85 -6.98 -9.92
N ILE A 35 7.05 -7.92 -9.42
CA ILE A 35 5.66 -7.66 -9.03
C ILE A 35 5.63 -6.65 -7.88
N ALA A 36 6.50 -6.78 -6.88
CA ALA A 36 6.57 -5.82 -5.78
C ALA A 36 6.82 -4.39 -6.28
N GLU A 37 7.81 -4.22 -7.15
CA GLU A 37 8.11 -2.92 -7.73
C GLU A 37 7.01 -2.43 -8.68
N HIS A 38 6.29 -3.32 -9.37
CA HIS A 38 5.11 -2.95 -10.16
C HIS A 38 3.98 -2.38 -9.28
N ILE A 39 3.72 -3.00 -8.13
CA ILE A 39 2.74 -2.51 -7.14
C ILE A 39 3.15 -1.13 -6.63
N ILE A 40 4.44 -0.95 -6.31
CA ILE A 40 4.96 0.30 -5.77
C ILE A 40 4.97 1.40 -6.84
N ALA A 41 5.37 1.08 -8.07
CA ALA A 41 5.46 2.01 -9.20
C ALA A 41 4.09 2.32 -9.85
N GLY A 42 3.06 1.53 -9.55
CA GLY A 42 1.67 1.74 -9.96
C GLY A 42 1.16 3.13 -9.55
N GLY A 43 1.32 4.08 -10.46
CA GLY A 43 1.21 5.51 -10.17
C GLY A 43 -0.16 5.99 -9.66
N GLY A 44 -0.10 6.85 -8.65
CA GLY A 44 -0.88 8.10 -8.63
C GLY A 44 -2.16 8.15 -7.80
N LYS A 45 -2.78 7.01 -7.46
CA LYS A 45 -4.01 7.07 -6.63
C LYS A 45 -3.93 6.29 -5.33
N ARG A 46 -3.29 5.11 -5.32
CA ARG A 46 -3.20 4.18 -4.17
C ARG A 46 -4.39 4.30 -3.23
N LEU A 47 -5.57 4.32 -3.85
CA LEU A 47 -6.75 4.84 -3.18
C LEU A 47 -7.15 3.88 -2.06
N ARG A 48 -6.89 2.58 -2.28
CA ARG A 48 -7.16 1.53 -1.31
C ARG A 48 -6.22 1.63 -0.09
N PRO A 49 -4.88 1.67 -0.23
CA PRO A 49 -3.98 1.97 0.90
C PRO A 49 -4.34 3.27 1.62
N LEU A 50 -4.61 4.35 0.87
CA LEU A 50 -4.98 5.64 1.43
C LEU A 50 -6.23 5.55 2.33
N LEU A 51 -7.29 4.90 1.84
CA LEU A 51 -8.53 4.71 2.58
C LEU A 51 -8.32 3.87 3.85
N VAL A 52 -7.56 2.78 3.76
CA VAL A 52 -7.30 1.88 4.91
C VAL A 52 -6.49 2.60 5.99
N VAL A 53 -5.46 3.35 5.58
CA VAL A 53 -4.64 4.13 6.52
C VAL A 53 -5.46 5.22 7.21
N LEU A 54 -6.25 5.99 6.44
CA LEU A 54 -7.11 7.04 6.99
C LEU A 54 -8.13 6.46 7.98
N ALA A 55 -8.77 5.35 7.63
CA ALA A 55 -9.71 4.65 8.51
C ALA A 55 -9.01 4.15 9.78
N GLY A 56 -7.81 3.55 9.65
CA GLY A 56 -7.02 3.10 10.77
C GLY A 56 -6.66 4.21 11.74
N ARG A 57 -6.20 5.36 11.24
CA ARG A 57 -5.93 6.55 12.05
C ARG A 57 -7.18 7.10 12.73
N ALA A 58 -8.29 7.19 12.00
CA ALA A 58 -9.57 7.66 12.54
C ALA A 58 -10.08 6.76 13.69
N CYS A 59 -9.77 5.46 13.64
CA CYS A 59 -10.09 4.50 14.70
C CYS A 59 -9.00 4.37 15.79
N GLY A 60 -7.93 5.17 15.75
CA GLY A 60 -6.85 5.14 16.76
C GLY A 60 -5.91 3.93 16.68
N LEU A 61 -5.87 3.22 15.54
CA LEU A 61 -4.96 2.09 15.32
C LEU A 61 -3.54 2.60 15.09
N ARG A 62 -2.55 1.99 15.77
CA ARG A 62 -1.16 2.46 15.70
C ARG A 62 -0.28 1.81 14.62
N ALA A 63 -0.50 0.55 14.28
CA ALA A 63 0.39 -0.17 13.34
C ALA A 63 -0.33 -1.18 12.43
N SER A 64 -1.40 -1.82 12.91
CA SER A 64 -2.12 -2.85 12.15
C SER A 64 -2.72 -2.36 10.84
N HIS A 65 -3.00 -1.05 10.72
CA HIS A 65 -3.54 -0.46 9.50
C HIS A 65 -2.53 -0.43 8.35
N ILE A 66 -1.22 -0.42 8.63
CA ILE A 66 -0.16 -0.47 7.61
C ILE A 66 -0.14 -1.84 6.93
N GLU A 67 -0.11 -2.92 7.72
CA GLU A 67 -0.15 -4.28 7.17
C GLU A 67 -1.46 -4.55 6.43
N ALA A 68 -2.59 -4.07 6.96
CA ALA A 68 -3.88 -4.18 6.29
C ALA A 68 -3.90 -3.44 4.94
N ALA A 69 -3.33 -2.23 4.88
CA ALA A 69 -3.24 -1.45 3.64
C ALA A 69 -2.38 -2.15 2.58
N ALA A 70 -1.24 -2.71 2.98
CA ALA A 70 -0.39 -3.51 2.09
C ALA A 70 -1.12 -4.77 1.58
N PHE A 71 -1.80 -5.50 2.47
CA PHE A 71 -2.54 -6.71 2.11
C PHE A 71 -3.69 -6.43 1.13
N ILE A 72 -4.43 -5.34 1.32
CA ILE A 72 -5.49 -4.94 0.40
C ILE A 72 -4.93 -4.63 -0.98
N GLU A 73 -3.77 -3.98 -1.06
CA GLU A 73 -3.13 -3.70 -2.35
C GLU A 73 -2.62 -4.97 -3.03
N PHE A 74 -2.13 -5.96 -2.26
CA PHE A 74 -1.80 -7.28 -2.81
C PHE A 74 -2.99 -7.95 -3.49
N ILE A 75 -4.15 -7.98 -2.83
CA ILE A 75 -5.35 -8.58 -3.42
C ILE A 75 -5.74 -7.84 -4.69
N HIS A 76 -5.72 -6.50 -4.65
CA HIS A 76 -6.04 -5.70 -5.83
C HIS A 76 -5.10 -6.00 -7.00
N THR A 77 -3.80 -6.02 -6.78
CA THR A 77 -2.84 -6.32 -7.85
C THR A 77 -2.96 -7.76 -8.31
N ALA A 78 -3.22 -8.72 -7.43
CA ALA A 78 -3.49 -10.10 -7.84
C ALA A 78 -4.69 -10.18 -8.79
N THR A 79 -5.78 -9.45 -8.50
CA THR A 79 -6.93 -9.39 -9.43
C THR A 79 -6.54 -8.78 -10.78
N LEU A 80 -5.72 -7.72 -10.81
CA LEU A 80 -5.26 -7.11 -12.06
C LEU A 80 -4.29 -7.98 -12.88
N LEU A 81 -3.54 -8.86 -12.23
CA LEU A 81 -2.63 -9.79 -12.91
C LEU A 81 -3.37 -10.97 -13.53
N HIS A 82 -4.52 -11.34 -12.95
CA HIS A 82 -5.36 -12.44 -13.42
C HIS A 82 -6.41 -12.00 -14.45
N ASP A 83 -6.87 -10.76 -14.38
CA ASP A 83 -7.69 -10.10 -15.40
C ASP A 83 -6.90 -9.87 -16.71
#